data_AF-A0A1I8GU78-F1
#
_entry.id   AF-A0A1I8GU78-F1
#
_cell.length_a   1.000
_cell.length_b   1.000
_cell.length_c   1.000
_cell.angle_alpha   90.00
_cell.angle_beta   90.00
_cell.angle_gamma   90.00
#
_symmetry.space_group_name_H-M   'P 1'
#
loop_
_entity.id
_entity.type
_entity.pdbx_description
1 polymer ?
#
loop_
_entity_poly.entity_id
_entity_poly.type
_entity_poly.pdbx_seq_one_letter_code
_entity_poly.pdbx_strand_id
1 'polypeptide(L)'
;MVAAGFVRSRSLVQTSLARIMEQTVAEATLSWQSLRYFIVGSLADGWGNSLVSLSGGTDSDSDIDATQLYSRDFVYHIRDYCQCDCSEAERLEYRDGHLISSGASASPAQMEMGSSVRPALDLVNAYKCCCYPKIALLQPGYETNIPETTLQSLRNEMKTSICHVVCAAAPGQEGRQLRVSTTFLERCLMRSLSSEQGQLFVILKYIVKKVLAKRARGLKTYNAKTLLFRMLDETPIHDWRPDR
;
A
#
# COMPACT_ATOMS: atom_id res chain seq x y z
N MET A 1 19.31 -15.10 4.04
CA MET A 1 17.88 -14.87 3.76
C MET A 1 17.00 -16.09 4.04
N VAL A 2 17.27 -17.27 3.46
CA VAL A 2 16.43 -18.47 3.65
C VAL A 2 16.38 -18.95 5.11
N ALA A 3 17.52 -19.03 5.81
CA ALA A 3 17.55 -19.43 7.23
C ALA A 3 16.78 -18.47 8.15
N ALA A 4 16.73 -17.18 7.79
CA ALA A 4 15.93 -16.17 8.46
C ALA A 4 14.43 -16.22 8.10
N GLY A 5 14.02 -17.15 7.23
CA GLY A 5 12.64 -17.39 6.86
C GLY A 5 12.09 -16.52 5.74
N PHE A 6 12.92 -15.70 5.07
CA PHE A 6 12.49 -14.86 3.95
C PHE A 6 12.23 -15.70 2.69
N VAL A 7 11.15 -16.47 2.72
CA VAL A 7 10.69 -17.37 1.67
C VAL A 7 9.20 -17.20 1.47
N ARG A 8 8.73 -17.45 0.25
CA ARG A 8 7.33 -17.23 -0.13
C ARG A 8 6.32 -17.93 0.79
N SER A 9 6.61 -19.17 1.21
CA SER A 9 5.70 -19.92 2.10
C SER A 9 5.44 -19.20 3.43
N ARG A 10 6.45 -18.55 4.02
CA ARG A 10 6.27 -17.78 5.27
C ARG A 10 5.62 -16.43 5.04
N SER A 11 5.88 -15.78 3.90
CA SER A 11 5.14 -14.59 3.48
C SER A 11 3.63 -14.88 3.38
N LEU A 12 3.25 -16.00 2.78
CA LEU A 12 1.84 -16.42 2.71
C LEU A 12 1.20 -16.61 4.10
N VAL A 13 1.92 -17.20 5.05
CA VAL A 13 1.44 -17.31 6.44
C VAL A 13 1.23 -15.92 7.05
N GLN A 14 2.19 -14.99 6.90
CA GLN A 14 2.03 -13.62 7.40
C GLN A 14 0.84 -12.91 6.77
N THR A 15 0.63 -13.03 5.45
CA THR A 15 -0.53 -12.41 4.78
C THR A 15 -1.85 -12.99 5.27
N SER A 16 -1.89 -14.28 5.61
CA SER A 16 -3.06 -14.93 6.21
C SER A 16 -3.35 -14.39 7.61
N LEU A 17 -2.31 -14.21 8.43
CA LEU A 17 -2.43 -13.58 9.75
C LEU A 17 -2.98 -12.16 9.66
N ALA A 18 -2.46 -11.35 8.73
CA ALA A 18 -2.93 -9.98 8.50
C ALA A 18 -4.41 -9.95 8.08
N ARG A 19 -4.85 -10.92 7.27
CA ARG A 19 -6.25 -11.03 6.85
C ARG A 19 -7.18 -11.43 8.00
N ILE A 20 -6.76 -12.36 8.86
CA ILE A 20 -7.51 -12.73 10.06
C ILE A 20 -7.62 -11.51 10.99
N MET A 21 -6.53 -10.77 11.19
CA MET A 21 -6.53 -9.54 11.98
C MET A 21 -7.51 -8.51 11.41
N GLU A 22 -7.50 -8.26 10.10
CA GLU A 22 -8.45 -7.37 9.43
C GLU A 22 -9.90 -7.81 9.64
N GLN A 23 -10.19 -9.12 9.52
CA GLN A 23 -11.52 -9.68 9.76
C GLN A 23 -11.98 -9.49 11.21
N THR A 24 -11.10 -9.77 12.18
CA THR A 24 -11.41 -9.56 13.60
C THR A 24 -11.68 -8.09 13.91
N VAL A 25 -10.91 -7.16 13.34
CA VAL A 25 -11.16 -5.71 13.50
C VAL A 25 -12.49 -5.34 12.85
N ALA A 26 -12.79 -5.85 11.65
CA ALA A 26 -14.05 -5.59 10.97
C ALA A 26 -15.25 -6.08 11.81
N GLU A 27 -15.17 -7.28 12.39
CA GLU A 27 -16.19 -7.84 13.28
C GLU A 27 -16.37 -7.02 14.56
N ALA A 28 -15.25 -6.64 15.22
CA ALA A 28 -15.28 -5.84 16.43
C ALA A 28 -15.84 -4.42 16.20
N THR A 29 -15.77 -3.93 14.96
CA THR A 29 -16.21 -2.57 14.58
C THR A 29 -17.51 -2.58 13.77
N LEU A 30 -18.24 -3.69 13.71
CA LEU A 30 -19.52 -3.80 12.97
C LEU A 30 -20.55 -2.74 13.35
N SER A 31 -20.57 -2.33 14.61
CA SER A 31 -21.50 -1.30 15.11
C SER A 31 -21.13 0.11 14.63
N TRP A 32 -19.92 0.31 14.09
CA TRP A 32 -19.43 1.59 13.61
C TRP A 32 -19.82 1.77 12.14
N GLN A 33 -21.12 1.98 11.91
CA GLN A 33 -21.78 1.97 10.59
C GLN A 33 -21.15 2.88 9.51
N SER A 34 -20.32 3.85 9.91
CA SER A 34 -19.70 4.82 9.00
C SER A 34 -18.19 4.62 8.79
N LEU A 35 -17.60 3.52 9.26
CA LEU A 35 -16.15 3.28 9.22
C LEU A 35 -15.82 1.85 8.78
N ARG A 36 -14.78 1.71 7.95
CA ARG A 36 -14.16 0.41 7.65
C ARG A 36 -12.65 0.49 7.88
N TYR A 37 -12.10 -0.56 8.48
CA TYR A 37 -10.66 -0.68 8.70
C TYR A 37 -10.05 -1.66 7.72
N PHE A 38 -8.89 -1.31 7.19
CA PHE A 38 -8.07 -2.19 6.37
C PHE A 38 -6.68 -2.27 6.98
N ILE A 39 -6.17 -3.48 7.17
CA ILE A 39 -4.78 -3.68 7.57
C ILE A 39 -3.93 -3.63 6.29
N VAL A 40 -2.96 -2.72 6.29
CA VAL A 40 -2.14 -2.40 5.13
C VAL A 40 -0.66 -2.44 5.50
N GLY A 41 0.20 -2.01 4.57
CA GLY A 41 1.63 -1.92 4.82
C GLY A 41 2.31 -3.28 4.98
N SER A 42 3.47 -3.29 5.63
CA SER A 42 4.43 -4.40 5.52
C SER A 42 3.92 -5.72 6.13
N LEU A 43 3.05 -5.66 7.15
CA LEU A 43 2.38 -6.85 7.68
C LEU A 43 1.47 -7.46 6.60
N ALA A 44 0.57 -6.64 6.03
CA ALA A 44 -0.41 -7.08 5.04
C ALA A 44 0.21 -7.47 3.69
N ASP A 45 1.34 -6.85 3.33
CA ASP A 45 2.11 -7.15 2.12
C ASP A 45 2.81 -8.51 2.19
N GLY A 46 2.99 -9.06 3.39
CA GLY A 46 3.68 -10.35 3.61
C GLY A 46 5.20 -10.26 3.66
N TRP A 47 5.77 -9.07 3.45
CA TRP A 47 7.20 -8.85 3.34
C TRP A 47 7.65 -7.60 4.11
N GLY A 48 8.81 -7.70 4.76
CA GLY A 48 9.46 -6.55 5.39
C GLY A 48 8.81 -6.04 6.68
N ASN A 49 7.83 -6.75 7.26
CA ASN A 49 7.32 -6.43 8.60
C ASN A 49 8.41 -6.58 9.68
N SER A 50 9.29 -7.56 9.46
CA SER A 50 10.57 -7.69 10.14
C SER A 50 11.71 -7.66 9.11
N LEU A 51 12.82 -7.01 9.46
CA LEU A 51 14.06 -6.98 8.69
C LEU A 51 15.07 -8.04 9.16
N VAL A 52 14.78 -8.72 10.28
CA VAL A 52 15.66 -9.74 10.85
C VAL A 52 15.17 -11.14 10.50
N SER A 53 13.87 -11.41 10.61
CA SER A 53 13.30 -12.72 10.30
C SER A 53 11.83 -12.67 9.92
N LEU A 54 11.41 -13.51 8.98
CA LEU A 54 9.98 -13.67 8.66
C LEU A 54 9.39 -14.81 9.50
N SER A 55 9.19 -14.55 10.80
CA SER A 55 8.67 -15.50 11.79
C SER A 55 7.22 -15.22 12.21
N GLY A 56 6.60 -14.19 11.64
CA GLY A 56 5.26 -13.71 12.01
C GLY A 56 5.26 -12.64 13.10
N GLY A 57 6.41 -12.35 13.72
CA GLY A 57 6.57 -11.22 14.62
C GLY A 57 6.70 -9.87 13.89
N THR A 58 6.23 -8.81 14.52
CA THR A 58 6.54 -7.43 14.14
C THR A 58 7.83 -7.00 14.85
N ASP A 59 8.78 -6.42 14.10
CA ASP A 59 10.00 -5.89 14.70
C ASP A 59 9.65 -4.79 15.73
N SER A 60 10.48 -4.64 16.76
CA SER A 60 10.25 -3.64 17.81
C SER A 60 10.25 -2.19 17.31
N ASP A 61 10.80 -1.94 16.12
CA ASP A 61 10.76 -0.65 15.43
C ASP A 61 9.83 -0.63 14.20
N SER A 62 8.89 -1.57 14.13
CA SER A 62 7.85 -1.64 13.11
C SER A 62 6.47 -1.45 13.73
N ASP A 63 5.65 -0.69 13.03
CA ASP A 63 4.26 -0.42 13.39
C ASP A 63 3.33 -1.23 12.48
N ILE A 64 2.10 -1.44 12.91
CA ILE A 64 1.03 -1.93 12.04
C ILE A 64 0.44 -0.72 11.31
N ASP A 65 0.38 -0.79 9.99
CA ASP A 65 -0.29 0.24 9.21
C ASP A 65 -1.76 -0.13 9.02
N ALA A 66 -2.67 0.82 9.26
CA ALA A 66 -4.09 0.65 9.00
C ALA A 66 -4.68 1.84 8.25
N THR A 67 -5.63 1.56 7.36
CA THR A 67 -6.45 2.58 6.71
C THR A 67 -7.84 2.59 7.34
N GLN A 68 -8.24 3.72 7.90
CA GLN A 68 -9.61 3.99 8.34
C GLN A 68 -10.37 4.68 7.20
N LEU A 69 -11.19 3.92 6.49
CA LEU A 69 -12.03 4.43 5.41
C LEU A 69 -13.35 4.93 5.97
N TYR A 70 -13.58 6.23 5.84
CA TYR A 70 -14.86 6.84 6.16
C TYR A 70 -15.88 6.50 5.07
N SER A 71 -16.98 5.87 5.47
CA SER A 71 -18.09 5.51 4.59
C SER A 71 -19.26 6.50 4.71
N ARG A 72 -18.98 7.78 4.95
CA ARG A 72 -19.98 8.83 4.74
C ARG A 72 -20.42 8.79 3.27
N ASP A 73 -21.62 9.25 2.96
CA ASP A 73 -22.19 9.27 1.59
C ASP A 73 -21.44 10.20 0.61
N PHE A 74 -20.25 10.66 0.98
CA PHE A 74 -19.38 11.49 0.18
C PHE A 74 -18.35 10.64 -0.57
N VAL A 75 -18.25 10.88 -1.89
CA VAL A 75 -17.29 10.25 -2.78
C VAL A 75 -16.54 11.34 -3.53
N TYR A 76 -15.21 11.25 -3.57
CA TYR A 76 -14.40 12.13 -4.40
C TYR A 76 -14.46 11.68 -5.87
N HIS A 77 -14.71 12.63 -6.76
CA HIS A 77 -14.76 12.39 -8.20
C HIS A 77 -13.56 13.02 -8.90
N ILE A 78 -12.87 12.23 -9.72
CA ILE A 78 -11.71 12.68 -10.48
C ILE A 78 -12.17 13.26 -11.82
N ARG A 79 -11.79 14.51 -12.12
CA ARG A 79 -12.04 15.14 -13.44
C ARG A 79 -11.41 14.28 -14.54
N ASP A 80 -12.10 14.16 -15.67
CA ASP A 80 -11.70 13.39 -16.87
C ASP A 80 -11.65 11.85 -16.72
N TYR A 81 -11.69 11.31 -15.50
CA TYR A 81 -11.72 9.85 -15.26
C TYR A 81 -13.06 9.35 -14.73
N CYS A 82 -13.81 10.18 -14.01
CA CYS A 82 -15.09 9.80 -13.43
C CYS A 82 -16.14 9.46 -14.51
N GLN A 83 -16.73 8.27 -14.40
CA GLN A 83 -17.80 7.76 -15.27
C GLN A 83 -19.17 7.66 -14.56
N CYS A 84 -19.26 8.11 -13.31
CA CYS A 84 -20.52 8.09 -12.56
C CYS A 84 -21.53 9.09 -13.14
N ASP A 85 -22.81 8.76 -13.02
CA ASP A 85 -23.91 9.69 -13.26
C ASP A 85 -24.07 10.63 -12.06
N CYS A 86 -23.19 11.63 -11.99
CA CYS A 86 -23.08 12.55 -10.86
C CYS A 86 -22.89 14.00 -11.34
N SER A 87 -23.82 14.50 -12.15
CA SER A 87 -23.75 15.83 -12.77
C SER A 87 -23.57 16.98 -11.77
N GLU A 88 -24.13 16.85 -10.56
CA GLU A 88 -24.04 17.86 -9.50
C GLU A 88 -22.81 17.71 -8.59
N ALA A 89 -22.08 16.59 -8.68
CA ALA A 89 -20.91 16.36 -7.82
C ALA A 89 -19.68 17.11 -8.34
N GLU A 90 -18.94 17.72 -7.42
CA GLU A 90 -17.67 18.39 -7.75
C GLU A 90 -16.65 17.38 -8.30
N ARG A 91 -16.03 17.73 -9.43
CA ARG A 91 -14.95 16.95 -10.06
C ARG A 91 -13.62 17.65 -9.90
N LEU A 92 -12.74 17.05 -9.11
CA LEU A 92 -11.46 17.64 -8.74
C LEU A 92 -10.39 17.39 -9.81
N GLU A 93 -9.51 18.38 -9.99
CA GLU A 93 -8.32 18.25 -10.82
C GLU A 93 -7.40 17.16 -10.25
N TYR A 94 -6.86 16.32 -11.14
CA TYR A 94 -5.87 15.30 -10.78
C TYR A 94 -4.53 15.61 -11.42
N ARG A 95 -3.47 15.62 -10.60
CA ARG A 95 -2.10 15.87 -11.03
C ARG A 95 -1.12 15.07 -10.16
N ASP A 96 -0.22 14.34 -10.80
CA ASP A 96 0.89 13.61 -10.17
C ASP A 96 0.47 12.76 -8.95
N GLY A 97 -0.61 11.99 -9.09
CA GLY A 97 -1.11 11.14 -8.00
C GLY A 97 -2.03 11.83 -6.99
N HIS A 98 -2.30 13.13 -7.14
CA HIS A 98 -3.04 13.93 -6.16
C HIS A 98 -4.28 14.60 -6.77
N LEU A 99 -5.36 14.64 -6.01
CA LEU A 99 -6.50 15.52 -6.24
C LEU A 99 -6.23 16.88 -5.61
N ILE A 100 -6.51 17.95 -6.34
CA ILE A 100 -6.40 19.32 -5.82
C ILE A 100 -7.69 19.63 -5.06
N SER A 101 -7.58 19.80 -3.74
CA SER A 101 -8.72 20.03 -2.84
C SER A 101 -8.30 20.89 -1.65
N SER A 102 -8.95 22.04 -1.48
CA SER A 102 -8.74 22.91 -0.32
C SER A 102 -9.50 22.40 0.90
N GLY A 103 -8.83 22.31 2.05
CA GLY A 103 -9.46 21.90 3.32
C GLY A 103 -9.15 20.46 3.72
N ALA A 104 -8.21 19.80 3.04
CA ALA A 104 -7.67 18.53 3.51
C ALA A 104 -6.91 18.72 4.84
N SER A 105 -6.90 17.68 5.70
CA SER A 105 -6.02 17.67 6.87
C SER A 105 -4.56 17.71 6.42
N ALA A 106 -3.71 18.47 7.12
CA ALA A 106 -2.28 18.54 6.84
C ALA A 106 -1.51 17.26 7.23
N SER A 107 -2.08 16.44 8.13
CA SER A 107 -1.45 15.21 8.62
C SER A 107 -2.22 13.96 8.16
N PRO A 108 -1.60 13.04 7.39
CA PRO A 108 -2.26 11.83 6.89
C PRO A 108 -2.47 10.75 7.94
N ALA A 109 -1.52 10.59 8.86
CA ALA A 109 -1.46 9.47 9.80
C ALA A 109 -1.55 9.91 11.26
N GLN A 110 -2.31 9.17 12.05
CA GLN A 110 -2.37 9.24 13.51
C GLN A 110 -1.62 8.05 14.08
N MET A 111 -0.54 8.33 14.81
CA MET A 111 0.24 7.30 15.49
C MET A 111 -0.42 6.97 16.83
N GLU A 112 -0.71 5.69 17.05
CA GLU A 112 -1.07 5.16 18.35
C GLU A 112 0.12 4.38 18.92
N MET A 113 0.51 4.73 20.15
CA MET A 113 1.59 4.03 20.83
C MET A 113 1.23 2.56 21.11
N GLY A 114 2.22 1.69 20.91
CA GLY A 114 2.14 0.29 21.27
C GLY A 114 2.09 0.10 22.78
N SER A 115 1.73 -1.12 23.19
CA SER A 115 1.71 -1.56 24.58
C SER A 115 2.29 -2.97 24.71
N SER A 116 2.30 -3.54 25.92
CA SER A 116 2.71 -4.94 26.13
C SER A 116 1.83 -5.96 25.42
N VAL A 117 0.63 -5.57 24.97
CA VAL A 117 -0.37 -6.47 24.35
C VAL A 117 -0.64 -6.17 22.88
N ARG A 118 -0.11 -5.06 22.34
CA ARG A 118 -0.24 -4.71 20.91
C ARG A 118 0.95 -3.91 20.39
N PRO A 119 1.39 -4.12 19.13
CA PRO A 119 2.34 -3.22 18.48
C PRO A 119 1.75 -1.82 18.32
N ALA A 120 2.62 -0.84 18.05
CA ALA A 120 2.19 0.49 17.65
C ALA A 120 1.41 0.44 16.32
N LEU A 121 0.53 1.41 16.11
CA LEU A 121 -0.39 1.47 14.98
C LEU A 121 -0.28 2.85 14.31
N ASP A 122 -0.04 2.86 13.00
CA ASP A 122 -0.13 4.06 12.17
C ASP A 122 -1.46 4.03 11.41
N LEU A 123 -2.41 4.87 11.84
CA LEU A 123 -3.76 4.94 11.29
C LEU A 123 -3.88 6.09 10.29
N VAL A 124 -4.24 5.78 9.05
CA VAL A 124 -4.45 6.79 7.99
C VAL A 124 -5.94 6.95 7.71
N ASN A 125 -6.41 8.20 7.76
CA ASN A 125 -7.76 8.55 7.34
C ASN A 125 -7.88 8.52 5.81
N ALA A 126 -8.89 7.80 5.33
CA ALA A 126 -9.19 7.67 3.91
C ALA A 126 -10.64 7.97 3.59
N TYR A 127 -10.88 8.43 2.37
CA TYR A 127 -12.19 8.76 1.84
C TYR A 127 -12.40 8.07 0.50
N LYS A 128 -13.63 7.67 0.20
CA LYS A 128 -13.96 7.00 -1.06
C LYS A 128 -13.63 7.90 -2.25
N CYS A 129 -13.12 7.29 -3.31
CA CYS A 129 -12.96 7.90 -4.62
C CYS A 129 -13.67 7.00 -5.65
N CYS A 130 -14.30 7.60 -6.65
CA CYS A 130 -15.15 6.84 -7.57
C CYS A 130 -14.38 5.88 -8.48
N CYS A 131 -13.11 6.18 -8.77
CA CYS A 131 -12.30 5.39 -9.69
C CYS A 131 -10.80 5.64 -9.47
N TYR A 132 -9.98 4.68 -9.89
CA TYR A 132 -8.56 4.91 -10.06
C TYR A 132 -8.31 5.73 -11.35
N PRO A 133 -7.32 6.64 -11.35
CA PRO A 133 -6.82 7.23 -12.59
C PRO A 133 -6.16 6.16 -13.47
N LYS A 134 -5.81 6.52 -14.71
CA LYS A 134 -5.08 5.60 -15.61
C LYS A 134 -3.78 5.13 -14.97
N ILE A 135 -3.62 3.82 -14.87
CA ILE A 135 -2.39 3.18 -14.41
C ILE A 135 -1.64 2.68 -15.65
N ALA A 136 -0.48 3.28 -15.93
CA ALA A 136 0.32 3.03 -17.14
C ALA A 136 0.60 1.53 -17.37
N LEU A 137 1.05 0.82 -16.32
CA LEU A 137 1.32 -0.62 -16.32
C LEU A 137 0.16 -1.48 -16.83
N LEU A 138 -1.08 -1.01 -16.69
CA LEU A 138 -2.29 -1.76 -17.04
C LEU A 138 -2.93 -1.26 -18.33
N GLN A 139 -2.32 -0.30 -19.03
CA GLN A 139 -2.82 0.20 -20.30
C GLN A 139 -2.46 -0.75 -21.46
N PRO A 140 -3.32 -0.87 -22.49
CA PRO A 140 -2.98 -1.60 -23.70
C PRO A 140 -1.68 -1.08 -24.33
N GLY A 141 -0.81 -2.00 -24.73
CA GLY A 141 0.47 -1.67 -25.38
C GLY A 141 1.61 -1.28 -24.43
N TYR A 142 1.40 -1.30 -23.11
CA TYR A 142 2.51 -1.18 -22.16
C TYR A 142 3.33 -2.48 -22.13
N GLU A 143 4.63 -2.38 -22.43
CA GLU A 143 5.55 -3.51 -22.36
C GLU A 143 6.07 -3.68 -20.92
N THR A 144 5.90 -4.87 -20.35
CA THR A 144 6.29 -5.18 -18.97
C THR A 144 6.80 -6.62 -18.85
N ASN A 145 7.73 -6.85 -17.92
CA ASN A 145 8.16 -8.19 -17.52
C ASN A 145 7.31 -8.81 -16.41
N ILE A 146 6.32 -8.07 -15.88
CA ILE A 146 5.40 -8.59 -14.86
C ILE A 146 4.51 -9.67 -15.50
N PRO A 147 4.40 -10.87 -14.89
CA PRO A 147 3.59 -11.95 -15.45
C PRO A 147 2.12 -11.57 -15.66
N GLU A 148 1.53 -12.04 -16.76
CA GLU A 148 0.12 -11.76 -17.10
C GLU A 148 -0.86 -12.20 -15.99
N THR A 149 -0.54 -13.28 -15.26
CA THR A 149 -1.33 -13.72 -14.10
C THR A 149 -1.37 -12.67 -12.98
N THR A 150 -0.27 -11.96 -12.75
CA THR A 150 -0.18 -10.85 -11.81
C THR A 150 -0.90 -9.61 -12.35
N LEU A 151 -0.75 -9.29 -13.64
CA LEU A 151 -1.49 -8.19 -14.28
C LEU A 151 -3.00 -8.40 -14.21
N GLN A 152 -3.47 -9.63 -14.46
CA GLN A 152 -4.89 -9.97 -14.33
C GLN A 152 -5.38 -9.84 -12.89
N SER A 153 -4.56 -10.21 -11.90
CA SER A 153 -4.87 -10.02 -10.48
C SER A 153 -4.99 -8.54 -10.13
N LEU A 154 -4.10 -7.69 -10.65
CA LEU A 154 -4.16 -6.23 -10.49
C LEU A 154 -5.42 -5.64 -11.14
N ARG A 155 -5.76 -6.05 -12.37
CA ARG A 155 -6.99 -5.61 -13.05
C ARG A 155 -8.24 -6.03 -12.29
N ASN A 156 -8.25 -7.21 -11.67
CA ASN A 156 -9.34 -7.65 -10.82
C ASN A 156 -9.44 -6.82 -9.54
N GLU A 157 -8.31 -6.60 -8.86
CA GLU A 157 -8.24 -5.77 -7.65
C GLU A 157 -8.71 -4.33 -7.92
N MET A 158 -8.41 -3.75 -9.08
CA MET A 158 -8.93 -2.42 -9.47
C MET A 158 -10.46 -2.38 -9.56
N LYS A 159 -11.11 -3.49 -9.92
CA LYS A 159 -12.58 -3.57 -10.05
C LYS A 159 -13.25 -3.86 -8.71
N THR A 160 -12.61 -4.65 -7.86
CA THR A 160 -13.21 -5.14 -6.61
C THR A 160 -12.85 -4.31 -5.39
N SER A 161 -11.67 -3.66 -5.39
CA SER A 161 -11.22 -2.83 -4.28
C SER A 161 -11.84 -1.45 -4.31
N ILE A 162 -12.01 -0.86 -3.12
CA ILE A 162 -12.50 0.51 -3.00
C ILE A 162 -11.36 1.47 -3.30
N CYS A 163 -11.46 2.20 -4.42
CA CYS A 163 -10.58 3.32 -4.67
C CYS A 163 -10.79 4.39 -3.59
N HIS A 164 -9.70 4.93 -3.07
CA HIS A 164 -9.75 5.89 -1.99
C HIS A 164 -8.60 6.90 -2.08
N VAL A 165 -8.81 8.03 -1.43
CA VAL A 165 -7.82 9.08 -1.27
C VAL A 165 -7.48 9.25 0.21
N VAL A 166 -6.26 9.70 0.47
CA VAL A 166 -5.74 9.95 1.82
C VAL A 166 -5.27 11.40 1.94
N CYS A 167 -5.29 11.95 3.14
CA CYS A 167 -4.81 13.31 3.45
C CYS A 167 -3.28 13.43 3.39
N ALA A 168 -2.70 13.13 2.23
CA ALA A 168 -1.27 13.28 1.94
C ALA A 168 -1.09 14.26 0.79
N ALA A 169 -0.10 15.14 0.91
CA ALA A 169 0.23 16.16 -0.06
C ALA A 169 1.72 16.13 -0.41
N ALA A 170 2.06 16.71 -1.57
CA ALA A 170 3.44 17.02 -1.90
C ALA A 170 4.02 18.06 -0.91
N PRO A 171 5.36 18.11 -0.72
CA PRO A 171 5.99 19.10 0.14
C PRO A 171 5.56 20.53 -0.21
N GLY A 172 5.08 21.29 0.78
CA GLY A 172 4.60 22.67 0.59
C GLY A 172 3.17 22.79 0.03
N GLN A 173 2.44 21.67 -0.10
CA GLN A 173 1.03 21.64 -0.53
C GLN A 173 0.10 21.07 0.55
N GLU A 174 0.55 21.08 1.81
CA GLU A 174 -0.19 20.54 2.95
C GLU A 174 -1.59 21.16 3.04
N GLY A 175 -2.61 20.30 3.21
CA GLY A 175 -4.01 20.70 3.28
C GLY A 175 -4.66 21.18 1.97
N ARG A 176 -3.92 21.13 0.85
CA ARG A 176 -4.41 21.51 -0.51
C ARG A 176 -4.51 20.33 -1.47
N GLN A 177 -4.14 19.15 -1.02
CA GLN A 177 -4.09 17.95 -1.85
C GLN A 177 -4.54 16.72 -1.08
N LEU A 178 -5.14 15.79 -1.82
CA LEU A 178 -5.42 14.44 -1.37
C LEU A 178 -4.73 13.47 -2.32
N ARG A 179 -3.99 12.49 -1.80
CA ARG A 179 -3.31 11.50 -2.65
C ARG A 179 -4.23 10.33 -2.95
N VAL A 180 -4.36 9.97 -4.23
CA VAL A 180 -5.00 8.70 -4.62
C VAL A 180 -4.14 7.55 -4.12
N SER A 181 -4.72 6.69 -3.30
CA SER A 181 -4.02 5.57 -2.68
C SER A 181 -4.10 4.33 -3.57
N THR A 182 -2.95 3.78 -3.93
CA THR A 182 -2.83 2.52 -4.68
C THR A 182 -2.54 1.32 -3.78
N THR A 183 -2.59 1.48 -2.45
CA THR A 183 -2.14 0.48 -1.47
C THR A 183 -2.71 -0.93 -1.69
N PHE A 184 -3.96 -1.07 -2.13
CA PHE A 184 -4.54 -2.39 -2.42
C PHE A 184 -3.94 -3.05 -3.66
N LEU A 185 -3.65 -2.27 -4.71
CA LEU A 185 -2.95 -2.73 -5.91
C LEU A 185 -1.50 -3.07 -5.59
N GLU A 186 -0.82 -2.23 -4.81
CA GLU A 186 0.55 -2.49 -4.34
C GLU A 186 0.61 -3.79 -3.53
N ARG A 187 -0.35 -4.00 -2.62
CA ARG A 187 -0.48 -5.23 -1.82
C ARG A 187 -0.67 -6.46 -2.71
N CYS A 188 -1.49 -6.36 -3.76
CA CYS A 188 -1.66 -7.43 -4.75
C CYS A 188 -0.31 -7.82 -5.38
N LEU A 189 0.47 -6.82 -5.82
CA LEU A 189 1.80 -7.04 -6.39
C LEU A 189 2.78 -7.63 -5.36
N MET A 190 2.83 -7.08 -4.14
CA MET A 190 3.69 -7.56 -3.05
C MET A 190 3.41 -9.02 -2.65
N ARG A 191 2.14 -9.45 -2.70
CA ARG A 191 1.74 -10.84 -2.41
C ARG A 191 2.06 -11.82 -3.53
N SER A 192 2.30 -11.30 -4.75
CA SER A 192 2.66 -12.12 -5.91
C SER A 192 4.16 -12.45 -5.99
N LEU A 193 4.99 -11.80 -5.17
CA LEU A 193 6.44 -11.94 -5.25
C LEU A 193 6.93 -13.37 -5.03
N SER A 194 7.98 -13.74 -5.78
CA SER A 194 8.79 -14.92 -5.51
C SER A 194 9.60 -14.76 -4.22
N SER A 195 10.30 -15.81 -3.80
CA SER A 195 11.21 -15.72 -2.66
C SER A 195 12.33 -14.71 -2.93
N GLU A 196 12.94 -14.75 -4.12
CA GLU A 196 14.05 -13.90 -4.55
C GLU A 196 13.64 -12.43 -4.60
N GLN A 197 12.48 -12.15 -5.19
CA GLN A 197 11.91 -10.80 -5.26
C GLN A 197 11.58 -10.24 -3.87
N GLY A 198 10.96 -11.06 -3.01
CA GLY A 198 10.66 -10.68 -1.63
C GLY A 198 11.92 -10.46 -0.78
N GLN A 199 12.96 -11.27 -0.98
CA GLN A 199 14.26 -11.11 -0.34
C GLN A 199 14.94 -9.81 -0.76
N LEU A 200 14.94 -9.50 -2.07
CA LEU A 200 15.45 -8.23 -2.58
C LEU A 200 14.71 -7.06 -1.93
N PHE A 201 13.38 -7.11 -1.84
CA PHE A 201 12.61 -6.06 -1.17
C PHE A 201 13.06 -5.84 0.28
N VAL A 202 13.27 -6.91 1.06
CA VAL A 202 13.74 -6.80 2.45
C VAL A 202 15.12 -6.15 2.51
N ILE A 203 16.03 -6.50 1.60
CA ILE A 203 17.37 -5.88 1.49
C ILE A 203 17.24 -4.39 1.16
N LEU A 204 16.46 -4.03 0.14
CA LEU A 204 16.23 -2.64 -0.25
C LEU A 204 15.62 -1.84 0.91
N LYS A 205 14.63 -2.40 1.60
CA LYS A 205 14.00 -1.78 2.77
C LYS A 205 15.01 -1.60 3.90
N TYR A 206 15.88 -2.59 4.16
CA TYR A 206 16.94 -2.47 5.15
C TYR A 206 17.92 -1.34 4.82
N ILE A 207 18.41 -1.29 3.58
CA ILE A 207 19.33 -0.26 3.12
C ILE A 207 18.68 1.12 3.30
N VAL A 208 17.45 1.29 2.82
CA VAL A 208 16.74 2.58 2.94
C VAL A 208 16.48 2.94 4.41
N LYS A 209 15.89 2.05 5.21
CA LYS A 209 15.45 2.33 6.59
C LYS A 209 16.62 2.45 7.57
N LYS A 210 17.61 1.56 7.51
CA LYS A 210 18.67 1.46 8.53
C LYS A 210 19.97 2.15 8.12
N VAL A 211 20.30 2.19 6.83
CA VAL A 211 21.57 2.75 6.34
C VAL A 211 21.39 4.19 5.85
N LEU A 212 20.44 4.43 4.94
CA LEU A 212 20.33 5.70 4.23
C LEU A 212 19.48 6.75 4.95
N ALA A 213 18.36 6.38 5.58
CA ALA A 213 17.42 7.33 6.20
C ALA A 213 18.08 8.21 7.28
N LYS A 214 19.15 7.73 7.92
CA LYS A 214 19.94 8.50 8.90
C LYS A 214 20.81 9.59 8.26
N ARG A 215 21.11 9.48 6.97
CA ARG A 215 22.07 10.32 6.24
C ARG A 215 21.42 11.18 5.15
N ALA A 216 20.33 10.70 4.55
CA ALA A 216 19.61 11.38 3.48
C ALA A 216 18.17 11.68 3.92
N ARG A 217 17.86 12.97 4.07
CA ARG A 217 16.50 13.42 4.39
C ARG A 217 15.56 13.10 3.21
N GLY A 218 14.36 12.62 3.53
CA GLY A 218 13.31 12.37 2.55
C GLY A 218 13.22 10.93 2.02
N LEU A 219 14.22 10.08 2.25
CA LEU A 219 14.12 8.66 1.93
C LEU A 219 13.25 7.92 2.94
N LYS A 220 12.18 7.29 2.44
CA LYS A 220 11.23 6.48 3.23
C LYS A 220 11.20 5.05 2.71
N THR A 221 10.69 4.13 3.52
CA THR A 221 10.43 2.74 3.12
C THR A 221 9.67 2.63 1.80
N TYR A 222 8.77 3.58 1.51
CA TYR A 222 8.03 3.62 0.24
C TYR A 222 8.95 3.68 -0.99
N ASN A 223 10.10 4.37 -0.91
CA ASN A 223 11.08 4.40 -2.00
C ASN A 223 11.64 3.01 -2.33
N ALA A 224 11.86 2.15 -1.33
CA ALA A 224 12.31 0.78 -1.56
C ALA A 224 11.26 -0.05 -2.32
N LYS A 225 9.98 0.17 -2.00
CA LYS A 225 8.86 -0.49 -2.69
C LYS A 225 8.73 0.00 -4.14
N THR A 226 8.79 1.31 -4.37
CA THR A 226 8.77 1.88 -5.72
C THR A 226 9.93 1.36 -6.58
N LEU A 227 11.14 1.28 -6.00
CA LEU A 227 12.30 0.74 -6.69
C LEU A 227 12.11 -0.73 -7.04
N LEU A 228 11.59 -1.54 -6.10
CA LEU A 228 11.25 -2.94 -6.38
C LEU A 228 10.27 -3.05 -7.56
N PHE A 229 9.19 -2.28 -7.57
CA PHE A 229 8.19 -2.36 -8.64
C PHE A 229 8.77 -2.03 -10.00
N ARG A 230 9.68 -1.06 -10.07
CA ARG A 230 10.43 -0.77 -11.29
C ARG A 230 11.32 -1.93 -11.71
N MET A 231 12.02 -2.56 -10.76
CA MET A 231 12.83 -3.74 -11.05
C MET A 231 12.00 -4.92 -11.54
N LEU A 232 10.79 -5.14 -11.00
CA LEU A 232 9.87 -6.17 -11.49
C LEU A 232 9.40 -5.89 -12.92
N ASP A 233 9.19 -4.62 -13.25
CA ASP A 233 8.76 -4.19 -14.58
C ASP A 233 9.87 -4.36 -15.63
N GLU A 234 11.12 -4.06 -15.25
CA GLU A 234 12.28 -4.04 -16.16
C GLU A 234 13.03 -5.39 -16.24
N THR A 235 12.87 -6.30 -15.26
CA THR A 235 13.68 -7.54 -15.18
C THR A 235 12.90 -8.77 -15.64
N PRO A 236 13.37 -9.51 -16.65
CA PRO A 236 12.73 -10.74 -17.12
C PRO A 236 12.51 -11.77 -16.01
N ILE A 237 11.38 -12.48 -16.06
CA ILE A 237 10.98 -13.40 -14.98
C ILE A 237 12.01 -14.52 -14.72
N HIS A 238 12.73 -14.97 -15.75
CA HIS A 238 13.71 -16.06 -15.67
C HIS A 238 15.05 -15.65 -15.03
N ASP A 239 15.27 -14.35 -14.85
CA ASP A 239 16.45 -13.82 -14.17
C ASP A 239 16.28 -13.74 -12.65
N TRP A 240 15.04 -13.87 -12.16
CA TRP A 240 14.74 -13.99 -10.72
C TRP A 240 15.01 -15.41 -10.21
N ARG A 241 16.29 -15.75 -10.09
CA ARG A 241 16.75 -17.06 -9.61
C ARG A 241 17.75 -16.91 -8.47
N PRO A 242 17.80 -17.85 -7.52
CA PRO A 242 18.86 -17.87 -6.52
C PRO A 242 20.21 -18.12 -7.21
N ASP A 243 21.28 -17.56 -6.64
CA ASP A 243 22.63 -17.98 -7.00
C ASP A 243 22.79 -19.48 -6.68
N ARG A 244 23.38 -20.20 -7.64
CA ARG A 244 23.65 -21.64 -7.53
C ARG A 244 24.73 -21.94 -6.52
#